data_AF-A0A1I3JD84-F1
#
_entry.id   AF-A0A1I3JD84-F1
#
_cell.length_a   1.000
_cell.length_b   1.000
_cell.length_c   1.000
_cell.angle_alpha   90.00
_cell.angle_beta   90.00
_cell.angle_gamma   90.00
#
_symmetry.space_group_name_H-M   'P 1'
#
loop_
_entity.id
_entity.type
_entity.pdbx_description
1 polymer ?
#
loop_
_entity_poly.entity_id
_entity_poly.type
_entity_poly.pdbx_seq_one_letter_code
_entity_poly.pdbx_strand_id
1 'polypeptide(L)'
;MRLIFIYPDAYAFEEPHRKEPSKNRLTIVCHGGRSRDGIPKIKINDIRYNAADIAQRIRRWTVVSDLYSVRLAICRSADINPYEDSLVIIPALRRYPPWTTSFGSQLSLFLPNIFVRAYMGRIVTTCGPNSVWYRSALDGWQYVQNRLPREFRIFKNLSTPHYHCVVFLNGRFYRQSYNHHPPPAP
;
A
#
# COMPACT_ATOMS: atom_id res chain seq x y z
N MET A 1 -6.91 -6.29 -15.89
CA MET A 1 -7.03 -5.69 -14.54
C MET A 1 -8.42 -6.04 -14.04
N ARG A 2 -8.57 -6.34 -12.74
CA ARG A 2 -9.83 -6.65 -12.09
C ARG A 2 -10.04 -5.69 -10.92
N LEU A 3 -11.12 -4.91 -10.94
CA LEU A 3 -11.53 -4.13 -9.77
C LEU A 3 -12.07 -5.07 -8.69
N ILE A 4 -11.75 -4.77 -7.43
CA ILE A 4 -12.17 -5.57 -6.26
C ILE A 4 -13.33 -4.88 -5.55
N PHE A 5 -13.13 -3.62 -5.16
CA PHE A 5 -14.11 -2.78 -4.47
C PHE A 5 -13.85 -1.32 -4.79
N ILE A 6 -14.89 -0.49 -4.66
CA ILE A 6 -14.81 0.96 -4.66
C ILE A 6 -15.70 1.48 -3.53
N TYR A 7 -15.14 2.38 -2.74
CA TYR A 7 -15.80 3.19 -1.71
C TYR A 7 -15.39 4.65 -1.91
N PRO A 8 -16.10 5.61 -1.30
CA PRO A 8 -15.72 7.03 -1.39
C PRO A 8 -14.27 7.29 -0.98
N ASP A 9 -13.78 6.61 0.06
CA ASP A 9 -12.46 6.84 0.66
C ASP A 9 -11.39 5.80 0.29
N ALA A 10 -11.76 4.76 -0.47
CA ALA A 10 -10.86 3.66 -0.82
C ALA A 10 -11.28 2.88 -2.08
N TYR A 11 -10.31 2.27 -2.76
CA TYR A 11 -10.58 1.23 -3.75
C TYR A 11 -9.40 0.25 -3.83
N ALA A 12 -9.65 -0.93 -4.39
CA ALA A 12 -8.59 -1.89 -4.70
C ALA A 12 -8.80 -2.53 -6.05
N PHE A 13 -7.69 -2.87 -6.70
CA PHE A 13 -7.70 -3.54 -7.99
C PHE A 13 -6.48 -4.46 -8.13
N GLU A 14 -6.65 -5.47 -8.95
CA GLU A 14 -5.65 -6.46 -9.29
C GLU A 14 -5.22 -6.32 -10.75
N GLU A 15 -3.92 -6.44 -10.99
CA GLU A 15 -3.32 -6.36 -12.32
C GLU A 15 -2.17 -7.37 -12.45
N PRO A 16 -1.87 -7.85 -13.67
CA PRO A 16 -0.69 -8.69 -13.88
C PRO A 16 0.60 -8.03 -13.38
N HIS A 17 1.48 -8.82 -12.76
CA HIS A 17 2.75 -8.32 -12.29
C HIS A 17 3.72 -8.14 -13.47
N ARG A 18 4.26 -6.93 -13.63
CA ARG A 18 5.10 -6.57 -14.80
C ARG A 18 6.35 -7.44 -14.99
N LYS A 19 6.94 -7.95 -13.91
CA LYS A 19 8.15 -8.79 -13.98
C LYS A 19 7.87 -10.28 -13.87
N GLU A 20 6.66 -10.64 -13.44
CA GLU A 20 6.25 -12.03 -13.23
C GLU A 20 4.83 -12.18 -13.79
N PRO A 21 4.67 -12.27 -15.12
CA PRO A 21 3.36 -12.15 -15.77
C PRO A 21 2.36 -13.25 -15.38
N SER A 22 2.85 -14.39 -14.90
CA SER A 22 2.04 -15.50 -14.36
C SER A 22 1.48 -15.21 -12.97
N LYS A 23 1.89 -14.09 -12.35
CA LYS A 23 1.45 -13.65 -11.04
C LYS A 23 0.80 -12.26 -11.12
N ASN A 24 0.06 -11.94 -10.07
CA ASN A 24 -0.68 -10.70 -9.94
C ASN A 24 -0.05 -9.74 -8.94
N ARG A 25 -0.40 -8.47 -9.08
CA ARG A 25 -0.22 -7.42 -8.09
C ARG A 25 -1.58 -6.91 -7.66
N LEU A 26 -1.82 -6.91 -6.36
CA LEU A 26 -2.94 -6.20 -5.75
C LEU A 26 -2.51 -4.78 -5.40
N THR A 27 -3.24 -3.77 -5.85
CA THR A 27 -3.05 -2.37 -5.45
C THR A 27 -4.22 -1.94 -4.57
N ILE A 28 -3.91 -1.40 -3.39
CA ILE A 28 -4.88 -0.83 -2.45
C ILE A 28 -4.63 0.66 -2.37
N VAL A 29 -5.67 1.46 -2.60
CA VAL A 29 -5.62 2.92 -2.59
C VAL A 29 -6.61 3.41 -1.56
N CYS A 30 -6.11 4.06 -0.51
CA CYS A 30 -6.95 4.60 0.55
C CYS A 30 -6.16 5.58 1.42
N HIS A 31 -6.84 6.15 2.43
CA HIS A 31 -6.17 7.00 3.40
C HIS A 31 -5.39 6.18 4.43
N GLY A 32 -4.14 6.56 4.64
CA GLY A 32 -3.33 6.12 5.77
C GLY A 32 -3.43 7.14 6.90
N GLY A 33 -3.45 6.65 8.14
CA GLY A 33 -3.46 7.51 9.31
C GLY A 33 -2.68 6.90 10.46
N ARG A 34 -2.10 7.76 11.30
CA ARG A 34 -1.76 7.38 12.67
C ARG A 34 -3.06 7.41 13.46
N SER A 35 -3.47 6.30 14.08
CA SER A 35 -4.54 6.37 15.07
C SER A 35 -4.01 6.92 16.39
N ARG A 36 -4.92 7.38 17.26
CA ARG A 36 -4.59 7.98 18.56
C ARG A 36 -3.82 7.02 19.48
N ASP A 37 -4.01 5.72 19.30
CA ASP A 37 -3.31 4.63 20.00
C ASP A 37 -1.88 4.38 19.46
N GLY A 38 -1.43 5.19 18.50
CA GLY A 38 -0.11 5.00 17.90
C GLY A 38 -0.01 3.75 17.04
N ILE A 39 -1.09 3.07 16.65
CA ILE A 39 -1.01 1.91 15.75
C ILE A 39 -1.19 2.38 14.30
N PRO A 40 -0.36 1.98 13.32
CA PRO A 40 -0.66 2.28 11.94
C PRO A 40 -1.96 1.60 11.51
N LYS A 41 -2.93 2.39 11.02
CA LYS A 41 -4.21 1.89 10.50
C LYS A 41 -4.51 2.52 9.15
N ILE A 42 -5.25 1.80 8.32
CA ILE A 42 -5.75 2.31 7.05
C ILE A 42 -7.27 2.41 7.10
N LYS A 43 -7.83 3.41 6.41
CA LYS A 43 -9.27 3.69 6.41
C LYS A 43 -9.90 3.16 5.11
N ILE A 44 -10.91 2.31 5.22
CA ILE A 44 -11.69 1.79 4.09
C ILE A 44 -13.17 1.80 4.49
N ASN A 45 -14.00 2.51 3.73
CA ASN A 45 -15.42 2.69 3.98
C ASN A 45 -15.71 3.19 5.40
N ASP A 46 -15.00 4.25 5.80
CA ASP A 46 -15.10 4.83 7.14
C ASP A 46 -14.61 3.99 8.32
N ILE A 47 -14.18 2.74 8.07
CA ILE A 47 -13.67 1.83 9.09
C ILE A 47 -12.14 1.80 9.06
N ARG A 48 -11.51 1.82 10.24
CA ARG A 48 -10.06 1.70 10.38
C ARG A 48 -9.65 0.25 10.61
N TYR A 49 -8.73 -0.24 9.80
CA TYR A 49 -8.21 -1.60 9.85
C TYR A 49 -6.72 -1.63 10.19
N ASN A 50 -6.32 -2.59 11.02
CA ASN A 50 -4.92 -2.91 11.23
C ASN A 50 -4.39 -3.82 10.10
N ALA A 51 -3.10 -4.17 10.15
CA ALA A 51 -2.47 -5.00 9.13
C ALA A 51 -3.02 -6.44 9.07
N ALA A 52 -3.37 -7.04 10.20
CA ALA A 52 -3.93 -8.39 10.27
C ALA A 52 -5.33 -8.44 9.62
N ASP A 53 -6.18 -7.46 9.93
CA ASP A 53 -7.52 -7.34 9.33
C ASP A 53 -7.44 -7.22 7.81
N ILE A 54 -6.50 -6.40 7.31
CA ILE A 54 -6.28 -6.24 5.88
C ILE A 54 -5.75 -7.52 5.23
N ALA A 55 -4.85 -8.25 5.88
CA ALA A 55 -4.40 -9.54 5.36
C ALA A 55 -5.54 -10.55 5.24
N GLN A 56 -6.46 -10.59 6.21
CA GLN A 56 -7.68 -11.42 6.11
C GLN A 56 -8.59 -10.97 4.96
N ARG A 57 -8.75 -9.67 4.74
CA ARG A 57 -9.52 -9.14 3.61
C ARG A 57 -8.87 -9.48 2.26
N ILE A 58 -7.55 -9.37 2.15
CA ILE A 58 -6.81 -9.73 0.93
C ILE A 58 -7.06 -11.19 0.54
N ARG A 59 -7.08 -12.11 1.52
CA ARG A 59 -7.43 -13.53 1.29
C ARG A 59 -8.83 -13.74 0.72
N ARG A 60 -9.75 -12.80 0.95
CA ARG A 60 -11.13 -12.83 0.40
C ARG A 60 -11.23 -12.11 -0.95
N TRP A 61 -10.32 -11.19 -1.23
CA TRP A 61 -10.33 -10.38 -2.45
C TRP A 61 -9.67 -11.08 -3.64
N THR A 62 -8.70 -11.96 -3.38
CA THR A 62 -7.92 -12.63 -4.42
C THR A 62 -7.34 -13.96 -3.95
N VAL A 63 -6.90 -14.77 -4.91
CA VAL A 63 -6.18 -16.01 -4.71
C VAL A 63 -4.74 -15.67 -4.31
N VAL A 64 -4.41 -15.86 -3.03
CA VAL A 64 -3.12 -15.45 -2.46
C VAL A 64 -1.93 -16.15 -3.11
N SER A 65 -2.07 -17.40 -3.55
CA SER A 65 -1.01 -18.12 -4.27
C SER A 65 -0.63 -17.45 -5.60
N ASP A 66 -1.52 -16.65 -6.17
CA ASP A 66 -1.30 -15.97 -7.45
C ASP A 66 -0.72 -14.58 -7.25
N LEU A 67 -0.64 -14.07 -6.02
CA LEU A 67 -0.04 -12.77 -5.73
C LEU A 67 1.48 -12.85 -5.68
N TYR A 68 2.13 -12.01 -6.48
CA TYR A 68 3.55 -11.69 -6.31
C TYR A 68 3.75 -10.53 -5.32
N SER A 69 2.86 -9.54 -5.35
CA SER A 69 3.02 -8.35 -4.54
C SER A 69 1.71 -7.65 -4.17
N VAL A 70 1.74 -6.95 -3.05
CA VAL A 70 0.73 -5.95 -2.65
C VAL A 70 1.36 -4.57 -2.72
N ARG A 71 0.69 -3.62 -3.35
CA ARG A 71 1.08 -2.21 -3.42
C ARG A 71 0.10 -1.38 -2.60
N LEU A 72 0.59 -0.76 -1.55
CA LEU A 72 -0.15 0.16 -0.71
C LEU A 72 0.02 1.57 -1.26
N ALA A 73 -0.87 2.05 -2.13
CA ALA A 73 -0.91 3.46 -2.51
C ALA A 73 -1.56 4.28 -1.39
N ILE A 74 -0.86 4.32 -0.24
CA ILE A 74 -1.34 4.82 1.03
C ILE A 74 -0.23 5.68 1.66
N CYS A 75 -0.56 6.92 2.02
CA CYS A 75 0.35 7.81 2.74
C CYS A 75 0.85 7.15 4.04
N ARG A 76 2.14 7.33 4.35
CA ARG A 76 2.76 6.93 5.62
C ARG A 76 2.66 5.43 5.93
N SER A 77 2.38 4.60 4.92
CA SER A 77 2.28 3.14 5.08
C SER A 77 3.61 2.47 5.40
N ALA A 78 4.73 3.13 5.11
CA ALA A 78 6.07 2.72 5.51
C ALA A 78 6.63 3.57 6.66
N ASP A 79 5.89 4.54 7.21
CA ASP A 79 6.38 5.34 8.32
C ASP A 79 6.60 4.44 9.53
N ILE A 80 7.76 4.63 10.17
CA ILE A 80 8.12 4.01 11.43
C ILE A 80 7.22 4.57 12.54
N ASN A 81 6.81 3.69 13.44
CA ASN A 81 6.07 4.03 14.63
C ASN A 81 6.93 3.85 15.90
N PRO A 82 6.96 4.81 16.83
CA PRO A 82 7.71 4.66 18.07
C PRO A 82 7.06 3.70 19.09
N TYR A 83 5.79 3.31 18.93
CA TYR A 83 5.07 2.49 19.92
C TYR A 83 5.05 1.00 19.52
N GLU A 84 5.78 0.17 20.26
CA GLU A 84 5.97 -1.26 19.94
C GLU A 84 4.96 -2.23 20.56
N ASP A 85 4.26 -1.82 21.63
CA ASP A 85 3.54 -2.72 22.54
C ASP A 85 2.35 -3.47 21.92
N SER A 86 1.85 -3.02 20.77
CA SER A 86 0.73 -3.64 20.06
C SER A 86 1.13 -4.32 18.74
N LEU A 87 2.44 -4.48 18.49
CA LEU A 87 2.96 -5.01 17.24
C LEU A 87 3.35 -6.48 17.37
N VAL A 88 3.23 -7.24 16.28
CA VAL A 88 3.84 -8.56 16.20
C VAL A 88 5.30 -8.38 15.84
N ILE A 89 6.19 -8.47 16.84
CA ILE A 89 7.65 -8.44 16.67
C ILE A 89 8.22 -9.78 17.15
N ILE A 90 8.54 -10.67 16.21
CA ILE A 90 9.31 -11.88 16.56
C ILE A 90 10.76 -11.50 16.88
N PRO A 91 11.47 -12.22 17.77
CA PRO A 91 12.82 -11.87 18.20
C PRO A 91 13.82 -11.66 17.04
N ALA A 92 13.69 -12.43 15.96
CA ALA A 92 14.51 -12.30 14.76
C ALA A 92 14.37 -10.95 14.04
N LEU A 93 13.28 -10.21 14.26
CA LEU A 93 13.01 -8.90 13.66
C LEU A 93 13.53 -7.73 14.48
N ARG A 94 13.85 -7.95 15.77
CA ARG A 94 14.46 -6.91 16.64
C ARG A 94 15.86 -6.47 16.17
N ARG A 95 16.47 -7.19 15.21
CA ARG A 95 17.73 -6.80 14.54
C ARG A 95 17.52 -5.83 13.37
N TYR A 96 16.27 -5.59 12.95
CA TYR A 96 15.91 -4.66 11.87
C TYR A 96 15.07 -3.45 12.36
N PRO A 97 15.42 -2.79 13.48
CA PRO A 97 14.77 -1.53 13.83
C PRO A 97 15.12 -0.49 12.75
N PRO A 98 14.18 0.39 12.34
CA PRO A 98 12.90 0.70 12.99
C PRO A 98 11.65 0.23 12.19
N TRP A 99 11.82 -0.45 11.05
CA TRP A 99 10.75 -0.64 10.06
C TRP A 99 9.67 -1.65 10.44
N THR A 100 9.97 -2.52 11.38
CA THR A 100 9.07 -3.55 11.92
C THR A 100 7.74 -2.97 12.36
N THR A 101 7.75 -1.70 12.76
CA THR A 101 6.61 -0.94 13.27
C THR A 101 5.71 -0.33 12.21
N SER A 102 6.13 -0.34 10.94
CA SER A 102 5.33 0.22 9.85
C SER A 102 4.17 -0.71 9.46
N PHE A 103 3.09 -0.11 8.94
CA PHE A 103 1.94 -0.89 8.43
C PHE A 103 2.35 -1.88 7.35
N GLY A 104 3.21 -1.46 6.42
CA GLY A 104 3.69 -2.30 5.32
C GLY A 104 4.49 -3.51 5.82
N SER A 105 5.34 -3.32 6.83
CA SER A 105 6.08 -4.41 7.45
C SER A 105 5.14 -5.39 8.15
N GLN A 106 4.24 -4.89 9.01
CA GLN A 106 3.26 -5.73 9.71
C GLN A 106 2.37 -6.51 8.73
N LEU A 107 1.92 -5.89 7.64
CA LEU A 107 1.14 -6.58 6.62
C LEU A 107 1.92 -7.73 5.97
N SER A 108 3.21 -7.52 5.69
CA SER A 108 4.05 -8.55 5.10
C SER A 108 4.35 -9.73 6.02
N LEU A 109 4.15 -9.60 7.34
CA LEU A 109 4.18 -10.73 8.27
C LEU A 109 2.98 -11.66 8.08
N PHE A 110 1.80 -11.08 7.85
CA PHE A 110 0.56 -11.83 7.67
C PHE A 110 0.37 -12.33 6.24
N LEU A 111 1.24 -11.94 5.29
CA LEU A 111 1.25 -12.36 3.90
C LEU A 111 2.61 -12.98 3.56
N PRO A 112 2.91 -14.19 4.05
CA PRO A 112 4.22 -14.79 3.84
C PRO A 112 4.50 -14.99 2.35
N ASN A 113 5.76 -14.77 1.96
CA ASN A 113 6.29 -14.88 0.60
C ASN A 113 5.68 -13.92 -0.44
N ILE A 114 5.01 -12.86 0.02
CA ILE A 114 4.46 -11.80 -0.84
C ILE A 114 5.17 -10.48 -0.55
N PHE A 115 5.64 -9.82 -1.61
CA PHE A 115 6.26 -8.50 -1.46
C PHE A 115 5.22 -7.43 -1.14
N VAL A 116 5.39 -6.69 -0.05
CA VAL A 116 4.56 -5.54 0.28
C VAL A 116 5.31 -4.26 -0.02
N ARG A 117 4.80 -3.47 -0.96
CA ARG A 117 5.34 -2.15 -1.31
C ARG A 117 4.54 -1.06 -0.61
N ALA A 118 5.22 -0.25 0.19
CA ALA A 118 4.65 0.83 0.98
C ALA A 118 5.43 2.14 0.77
N TYR A 119 4.90 3.26 1.28
CA TYR A 119 5.44 4.59 1.04
C TYR A 119 5.59 5.37 2.35
N MET A 120 6.71 6.05 2.49
CA MET A 120 6.93 7.00 3.59
C MET A 120 6.31 8.35 3.22
N GLY A 121 5.88 9.09 4.23
CA GLY A 121 5.35 10.43 4.05
C GLY A 121 4.07 10.48 3.19
N ARG A 122 3.88 11.60 2.49
CA ARG A 122 2.68 11.83 1.69
C ARG A 122 2.91 11.41 0.24
N ILE A 123 1.94 10.69 -0.33
CA ILE A 123 1.87 10.40 -1.75
C ILE A 123 0.53 10.89 -2.31
N VAL A 124 0.47 11.05 -3.62
CA VAL A 124 -0.75 11.41 -4.37
C VAL A 124 -0.93 10.39 -5.49
N THR A 125 -2.16 10.18 -5.93
CA THR A 125 -2.44 9.37 -7.12
C THR A 125 -3.24 10.18 -8.12
N THR A 126 -3.08 9.93 -9.42
CA THR A 126 -3.96 10.51 -10.47
C THR A 126 -5.43 10.14 -10.26
N CYS A 127 -5.68 8.98 -9.67
CA CYS A 127 -7.01 8.43 -9.45
C CYS A 127 -7.32 8.43 -7.95
N GLY A 128 -7.61 9.60 -7.38
CA GLY A 128 -8.02 9.72 -5.98
C GLY A 128 -9.31 8.94 -5.69
N PRO A 129 -9.49 8.37 -4.48
CA PRO A 129 -10.67 7.54 -4.17
C PRO A 129 -12.02 8.21 -4.46
N ASN A 130 -12.22 9.46 -4.02
CA ASN A 130 -13.45 10.21 -4.29
C ASN A 130 -13.75 10.33 -5.80
N SER A 131 -12.73 10.60 -6.61
CA SER A 131 -12.88 10.73 -8.06
C SER A 131 -13.23 9.40 -8.72
N VAL A 132 -12.61 8.30 -8.26
CA VAL A 132 -12.91 6.94 -8.74
C VAL A 132 -14.32 6.51 -8.36
N TRP A 133 -14.75 6.80 -7.13
CA TRP A 133 -16.11 6.56 -6.66
C TRP A 133 -17.15 7.33 -7.50
N TYR A 134 -16.95 8.64 -7.68
CA TYR A 134 -17.84 9.48 -8.48
C TYR A 134 -17.98 8.96 -9.92
N ARG A 135 -16.84 8.61 -10.56
CA ARG A 135 -16.83 8.00 -11.90
C ARG A 135 -17.53 6.65 -11.93
N SER A 136 -17.39 5.83 -10.90
CA SER A 136 -18.11 4.55 -10.82
C SER A 136 -19.62 4.75 -10.70
N ALA A 137 -20.07 5.79 -9.98
CA ALA A 137 -21.49 6.09 -9.81
C ALA A 137 -22.12 6.67 -11.09
N LEU A 138 -21.38 7.48 -11.84
CA LEU A 138 -21.86 8.08 -13.09
C LEU A 138 -21.70 7.17 -14.31
N ASP A 139 -20.48 6.68 -14.54
CA ASP A 139 -20.07 6.01 -15.78
C ASP A 139 -20.07 4.48 -15.64
N GLY A 140 -20.29 3.97 -14.42
CA GLY A 140 -20.38 2.55 -14.10
C GLY A 140 -19.03 1.87 -13.82
N TRP A 141 -19.12 0.68 -13.21
CA TRP A 141 -17.97 -0.10 -12.77
C TRP A 141 -17.00 -0.47 -13.90
N GLN A 142 -17.54 -0.92 -15.05
CA GLN A 142 -16.74 -1.36 -16.19
C GLN A 142 -15.92 -0.22 -16.78
N TYR A 143 -16.46 1.01 -16.79
CA TYR A 143 -15.75 2.19 -17.24
C TYR A 143 -14.48 2.42 -16.41
N VAL A 144 -14.62 2.43 -15.08
CA VAL A 144 -13.49 2.59 -14.16
C VAL A 144 -12.48 1.47 -14.34
N GLN A 145 -12.95 0.22 -14.49
CA GLN A 145 -12.08 -0.94 -14.69
C GLN A 145 -11.21 -0.81 -15.95
N ASN A 146 -11.77 -0.29 -17.03
CA ASN A 146 -11.07 -0.12 -18.31
C ASN A 146 -10.08 1.06 -18.27
N ARG A 147 -10.35 2.09 -17.46
CA ARG A 147 -9.58 3.35 -17.39
C ARG A 147 -8.39 3.27 -16.43
N LEU A 148 -8.58 2.68 -15.25
CA LEU A 148 -7.55 2.62 -14.20
C LEU A 148 -6.17 2.12 -14.67
N PRO A 149 -6.03 1.08 -15.51
CA PRO A 149 -4.73 0.63 -15.98
C PRO A 149 -3.95 1.71 -16.75
N ARG A 150 -4.67 2.57 -17.46
CA ARG A 150 -4.12 3.63 -18.31
C ARG A 150 -3.76 4.85 -17.48
N GLU A 151 -4.62 5.21 -16.53
CA GLU A 151 -4.58 6.49 -15.85
C GLU A 151 -3.91 6.44 -14.47
N PHE A 152 -3.94 5.29 -13.77
CA PHE A 152 -3.40 5.20 -12.42
C PHE A 152 -1.88 5.42 -12.38
N ARG A 153 -1.46 6.48 -11.69
CA ARG A 153 -0.06 6.80 -11.40
C ARG A 153 0.03 7.23 -9.95
N ILE A 154 1.17 6.97 -9.32
CA ILE A 154 1.51 7.42 -7.98
C ILE A 154 2.56 8.50 -8.12
N PHE A 155 2.22 9.71 -7.70
CA PHE A 155 3.14 10.81 -7.55
C PHE A 155 3.53 10.95 -6.10
N LYS A 156 4.71 11.50 -5.86
CA LYS A 156 5.22 11.67 -4.51
C LYS A 156 5.54 13.14 -4.38
N ASN A 157 5.06 13.72 -3.29
CA ASN A 157 5.00 15.16 -3.19
C ASN A 157 6.44 15.73 -3.25
N LEU A 158 6.66 16.64 -4.18
CA LEU A 158 7.97 17.15 -4.60
C LEU A 158 8.59 18.14 -3.59
N SER A 159 7.86 18.54 -2.55
CA SER A 159 8.27 19.63 -1.66
C SER A 159 9.14 19.23 -0.47
N THR A 160 9.44 17.95 -0.27
CA THR A 160 10.34 17.50 0.80
C THR A 160 11.28 16.42 0.29
N PRO A 161 12.62 16.59 0.43
CA PRO A 161 13.53 15.48 0.21
C PRO A 161 13.20 14.40 1.24
N HIS A 162 13.53 13.15 0.89
CA HIS A 162 13.55 11.95 1.75
C HIS A 162 12.43 10.90 1.54
N TYR A 163 12.94 9.66 1.42
CA TYR A 163 12.32 8.33 1.45
C TYR A 163 11.02 8.10 0.65
N HIS A 164 11.10 7.26 -0.38
CA HIS A 164 10.13 7.32 -1.47
C HIS A 164 9.31 6.02 -1.62
N CYS A 165 9.87 4.85 -1.34
CA CYS A 165 9.19 3.56 -1.52
C CYS A 165 9.98 2.49 -0.77
N VAL A 166 9.33 1.75 0.12
CA VAL A 166 9.96 0.65 0.87
C VAL A 166 9.26 -0.65 0.52
N VAL A 167 10.04 -1.70 0.30
CA VAL A 167 9.53 -3.04 0.03
C VAL A 167 9.86 -3.93 1.21
N PHE A 168 8.85 -4.66 1.67
CA PHE A 168 8.93 -5.62 2.75
C PHE A 168 8.64 -7.04 2.25
N LEU A 169 9.24 -8.02 2.93
CA LEU A 169 9.00 -9.44 2.73
C LEU A 169 9.08 -10.14 4.09
N ASN A 170 8.03 -10.88 4.48
CA ASN A 170 8.00 -11.62 5.75
C ASN A 170 8.32 -10.75 6.98
N GLY A 171 7.82 -9.51 7.00
CA GLY A 171 8.08 -8.52 8.05
C GLY A 171 9.45 -7.89 8.05
N ARG A 172 10.27 -8.18 7.04
CA ARG A 172 11.63 -7.65 6.93
C ARG A 172 11.70 -6.59 5.87
N PHE A 173 12.51 -5.58 6.12
CA PHE A 173 12.98 -4.69 5.07
C PHE A 173 13.67 -5.52 3.97
N TYR A 174 13.25 -5.33 2.73
CA TYR A 174 13.85 -5.99 1.57
C TYR A 174 14.69 -5.02 0.74
N ARG A 175 14.12 -3.87 0.38
CA ARG A 175 14.84 -2.78 -0.30
C ARG A 175 14.07 -1.46 -0.21
N GLN A 176 14.74 -0.37 -0.54
CA GLN A 176 14.12 0.93 -0.76
C GLN A 176 14.53 1.56 -2.08
N SER A 177 13.74 2.53 -2.52
CA SER A 177 14.10 3.40 -3.63
C SER A 177 14.00 4.85 -3.17
N TYR A 178 14.93 5.69 -3.63
CA TYR A 178 14.95 7.12 -3.37
C TYR A 178 14.33 7.90 -4.53
N ASN A 179 13.90 9.13 -4.25
CA ASN A 179 13.69 10.11 -5.30
C ASN A 179 15.06 10.68 -5.66
N HIS A 180 15.62 10.29 -6.81
CA HIS A 180 16.73 11.05 -7.37
C HIS A 180 16.15 12.28 -8.07
N HIS A 181 16.27 13.44 -7.44
CA HIS A 181 16.51 14.64 -8.23
C HIS A 181 18.01 14.61 -8.58
N PRO A 182 18.44 14.66 -9.86
CA PRO A 182 19.79 15.09 -10.13
C PRO A 182 19.96 16.49 -9.53
N PRO A 183 21.12 16.83 -8.93
CA PRO A 183 21.40 18.21 -8.57
C PRO A 183 21.22 19.10 -9.83
N PRO A 184 20.79 20.36 -9.69
CA PRO A 184 20.88 21.30 -10.80
C PRO A 184 22.31 21.25 -11.33
N ALA A 185 22.45 21.13 -12.65
CA ALA A 185 23.75 21.22 -13.32
C ALA A 185 24.44 22.54 -12.92
N PRO A 186 25.78 22.55 -12.80
CA PRO A 186 26.53 23.73 -12.40
C PRO A 186 26.29 24.93 -13.32
#